data_AF-A0A8T7GN37-F1
#
_entry.id   AF-A0A8T7GN37-F1
#
_cell.length_a   1.000
_cell.length_b   1.000
_cell.length_c   1.000
_cell.angle_alpha   90.00
_cell.angle_beta   90.00
_cell.angle_gamma   90.00
#
_symmetry.space_group_name_H-M   'P 1'
#
loop_
_entity.id
_entity.type
_entity.pdbx_description
1 polymer ?
#
loop_
_entity_poly.entity_id
_entity_poly.type
_entity_poly.pdbx_seq_one_letter_code
_entity_poly.pdbx_strand_id
1 'polypeptide(L)'
;MEVRFYRVKGRMLLRHYKNPEWRKFTIDVRAVKPEHAVEKVLSELGSRHKVKRYHIVIESVEPISPEELEDMNLLRLAELKRWVKVD
;
A
#
# COMPACT_ATOMS: atom_id res chain seq x y z
N MET A 1 -12.25 -15.47 -6.48
CA MET A 1 -12.03 -14.07 -6.05
C MET A 1 -10.94 -13.49 -6.93
N GLU A 2 -11.20 -12.35 -7.56
CA GLU A 2 -10.25 -11.69 -8.46
C GLU A 2 -9.31 -10.79 -7.65
N VAL A 3 -8.01 -10.82 -7.94
CA VAL A 3 -7.02 -9.95 -7.31
C VAL A 3 -6.83 -8.72 -8.18
N ARG A 4 -6.90 -7.53 -7.58
CA ARG A 4 -6.72 -6.24 -8.26
C ARG A 4 -5.61 -5.45 -7.58
N PHE A 5 -5.10 -4.44 -8.29
CA PHE A 5 -4.20 -3.45 -7.71
C PHE A 5 -5.02 -2.26 -7.23
N TYR A 6 -4.64 -1.71 -6.07
CA TYR A 6 -5.21 -0.52 -5.49
C TYR A 6 -4.11 0.46 -5.15
N ARG A 7 -4.31 1.72 -5.52
CA ARG A 7 -3.50 2.84 -5.09
C ARG A 7 -4.13 3.47 -3.86
N VAL A 8 -3.42 3.44 -2.76
CA VAL A 8 -3.85 4.04 -1.49
C VAL A 8 -3.06 5.31 -1.27
N LYS A 9 -3.77 6.44 -1.22
CA LYS A 9 -3.18 7.75 -0.94
C LYS A 9 -3.59 8.23 0.43
N GLY A 10 -2.70 8.93 1.10
CA GLY A 10 -3.01 9.53 2.38
C GLY A 10 -1.85 10.26 2.99
N ARG A 11 -1.94 10.47 4.29
CA ARG A 11 -0.92 11.13 5.10
C ARG A 11 -0.73 10.44 6.43
N MET A 12 0.51 10.43 6.92
CA MET A 12 0.88 9.87 8.21
C MET A 12 1.65 10.89 9.05
N LEU A 13 1.44 10.85 10.36
CA LEU A 13 2.15 11.70 11.33
C LEU A 13 3.39 10.97 11.85
N LEU A 14 4.58 11.33 11.34
CA LEU A 14 5.84 10.66 11.70
C LEU A 14 6.39 11.12 13.06
N ARG A 15 6.32 12.41 13.34
CA ARG A 15 6.71 13.01 14.62
C ARG A 15 5.46 13.61 15.23
N HIS A 16 5.10 13.19 16.45
CA HIS A 16 3.89 13.66 17.14
C HIS A 16 4.20 14.60 18.32
N TYR A 17 5.48 14.77 18.67
CA TYR A 17 5.90 15.58 19.82
C TYR A 17 6.75 16.78 19.37
N LYS A 18 6.48 17.96 19.96
CA LYS A 18 7.10 19.28 19.73
C LYS A 18 6.90 19.90 18.33
N ASN A 19 7.05 19.15 17.24
CA ASN A 19 6.68 19.61 15.90
C ASN A 19 6.00 18.46 15.15
N PRO A 20 4.67 18.49 15.00
CA PRO A 20 3.95 17.51 14.22
C PRO A 20 4.35 17.58 12.75
N GLU A 21 4.80 16.46 12.20
CA GLU A 21 5.19 16.37 10.79
C GLU A 21 4.30 15.36 10.06
N TRP A 22 3.38 15.89 9.26
CA TRP A 22 2.56 15.10 8.35
C TRP A 22 3.30 14.87 7.04
N ARG A 23 3.44 13.61 6.63
CA ARG A 23 3.98 13.24 5.32
C ARG A 23 2.92 12.53 4.50
N LYS A 24 2.82 12.92 3.23
CA LYS A 24 1.99 12.21 2.26
C LYS A 24 2.62 10.86 1.92
N PHE A 25 1.79 9.88 1.64
CA PHE A 25 2.20 8.61 1.07
C PHE A 25 1.27 8.23 -0.09
N THR A 26 1.84 7.51 -1.04
CA THR A 26 1.14 6.80 -2.10
C THR A 26 1.70 5.39 -2.09
N ILE A 27 0.84 4.39 -1.86
CA ILE A 27 1.27 2.99 -1.80
C ILE A 27 0.33 2.17 -2.67
N ASP A 28 0.92 1.49 -3.64
CA ASP A 28 0.20 0.53 -4.47
C ASP A 28 0.24 -0.84 -3.78
N VAL A 29 -0.90 -1.54 -3.75
CA VAL A 29 -1.01 -2.86 -3.15
C VAL A 29 -1.92 -3.77 -3.96
N ARG A 30 -1.62 -5.07 -3.97
CA ARG A 30 -2.57 -6.09 -4.42
C ARG A 30 -3.51 -6.51 -3.31
N ALA A 31 -4.80 -6.54 -3.62
CA ALA A 31 -5.84 -7.00 -2.72
C ALA A 31 -7.05 -7.55 -3.51
N VAL A 32 -7.90 -8.31 -2.81
CA VAL A 32 -9.17 -8.80 -3.38
C VAL A 32 -10.27 -7.73 -3.26
N LYS A 33 -10.19 -6.88 -2.24
CA LYS A 33 -11.17 -5.84 -1.90
C LYS A 33 -10.45 -4.57 -1.39
N PRO A 34 -11.05 -3.38 -1.51
CA PRO A 34 -10.43 -2.14 -1.04
C PRO A 34 -10.16 -2.13 0.47
N GLU A 35 -10.98 -2.79 1.29
CA GLU A 35 -10.76 -2.86 2.74
C GLU A 35 -9.48 -3.64 3.08
N HIS A 36 -9.18 -4.69 2.31
CA HIS A 36 -7.94 -5.45 2.46
C HIS A 36 -6.72 -4.64 2.01
N ALA A 37 -6.88 -3.76 1.00
CA ALA A 37 -5.82 -2.84 0.58
C ALA A 37 -5.48 -1.86 1.72
N VAL A 38 -6.49 -1.28 2.36
CA VAL A 38 -6.33 -0.40 3.53
C VAL A 38 -5.61 -1.11 4.67
N GLU A 39 -6.09 -2.29 5.08
CA GLU A 39 -5.47 -3.05 6.18
C GLU A 39 -4.00 -3.38 5.92
N LYS A 40 -3.67 -3.73 4.67
CA LYS A 40 -2.29 -4.00 4.25
C LYS A 40 -1.41 -2.76 4.36
N VAL A 41 -1.90 -1.61 3.90
CA VAL A 41 -1.19 -0.33 3.99
C VAL A 41 -1.00 0.11 5.44
N LEU A 42 -2.02 0.00 6.29
CA LEU A 42 -1.91 0.30 7.72
C LEU A 42 -0.86 -0.57 8.41
N SER A 43 -0.82 -1.86 8.07
CA SER A 43 0.16 -2.81 8.61
C SER A 43 1.59 -2.48 8.14
N GLU A 44 1.78 -2.17 6.86
CA GLU A 44 3.08 -1.80 6.29
C GLU A 44 3.63 -0.52 6.93
N LEU A 45 2.80 0.52 7.02
CA LEU A 45 3.17 1.80 7.62
C LEU A 45 3.52 1.65 9.11
N GLY A 46 2.73 0.86 9.85
CA GLY A 46 3.03 0.55 11.25
C GLY A 46 4.33 -0.22 11.44
N SER A 47 4.62 -1.18 10.55
CA SER A 47 5.85 -1.99 10.62
C SER A 47 7.10 -1.17 10.28
N ARG A 48 7.10 -0.50 9.11
CA ARG A 48 8.26 0.22 8.56
C ARG A 48 8.54 1.54 9.25
N HIS A 49 7.50 2.31 9.55
CA HIS A 49 7.65 3.68 10.06
C HIS A 49 7.30 3.82 11.55
N LYS A 50 6.91 2.71 12.21
CA LYS A 50 6.49 2.69 13.63
C LYS A 50 5.37 3.68 13.95
N VAL A 51 4.54 3.99 12.94
CA VAL A 51 3.41 4.91 13.11
C VAL A 51 2.19 4.17 13.64
N LYS A 52 1.46 4.81 14.56
CA LYS A 52 0.23 4.23 15.11
C LYS A 52 -0.92 4.43 14.12
N ARG A 53 -1.90 3.51 14.10
CA ARG A 53 -3.02 3.55 13.13
C ARG A 53 -3.82 4.85 13.18
N TYR A 54 -4.06 5.39 14.37
CA TYR A 54 -4.78 6.66 14.56
C TYR A 54 -3.98 7.91 14.11
N HIS A 55 -2.70 7.74 13.75
CA HIS A 55 -1.85 8.77 13.17
C HIS A 55 -1.76 8.66 11.63
N ILE A 56 -2.56 7.79 11.02
CA ILE A 56 -2.68 7.63 9.56
C ILE A 56 -4.06 8.12 9.14
N VAL A 57 -4.11 8.93 8.09
CA VAL A 57 -5.34 9.34 7.42
C VAL A 57 -5.26 8.83 5.98
N ILE A 58 -6.21 7.95 5.63
CA ILE A 58 -6.41 7.49 4.25
C ILE A 58 -7.28 8.53 3.55
N GLU A 59 -6.81 9.04 2.43
CA GLU A 59 -7.48 10.08 1.63
C GLU A 59 -8.21 9.46 0.43
N SER A 60 -7.62 8.47 -0.24
CA SER A 60 -8.30 7.72 -1.30
C SER A 60 -7.80 6.28 -1.45
N VAL A 61 -8.67 5.43 -1.98
CA VAL A 61 -8.40 4.03 -2.33
C VAL A 61 -9.01 3.79 -3.70
N GLU A 62 -8.18 3.76 -4.72
CA GLU A 62 -8.62 3.66 -6.12
C GLU A 62 -8.07 2.37 -6.75
N PRO A 63 -8.90 1.59 -7.47
CA PRO A 63 -8.36 0.51 -8.30
C PRO A 63 -7.50 1.12 -9.42
N ILE A 64 -6.37 0.49 -9.72
CA ILE A 64 -5.47 0.91 -10.81
C ILE A 64 -5.13 -0.28 -11.70
N SER A 65 -4.80 -0.01 -12.95
CA SER A 65 -4.33 -1.05 -13.86
C SER A 65 -2.84 -1.37 -13.63
N PRO A 66 -2.35 -2.55 -14.05
CA PRO A 66 -0.93 -2.88 -13.95
C PRO A 66 -0.01 -1.87 -14.64
N GLU A 67 -0.47 -1.24 -15.72
CA GLU A 67 0.30 -0.27 -16.51
C GLU A 67 0.54 1.05 -15.76
N GLU A 68 -0.30 1.34 -14.74
CA GLU A 68 -0.18 2.54 -13.91
C GLU A 68 0.73 2.33 -12.68
N LEU A 69 1.19 1.10 -12.43
CA LEU A 69 2.00 0.78 -11.26
C LEU A 69 3.38 1.44 -11.32
N GLU A 70 3.77 2.06 -10.20
CA GLU A 70 5.11 2.63 -10.05
C GLU A 70 6.08 1.63 -9.40
N ASP A 71 5.58 0.66 -8.63
CA ASP A 71 6.41 -0.33 -7.95
C ASP A 71 6.81 -1.48 -8.90
N MET A 72 8.11 -1.54 -9.23
CA MET A 72 8.70 -2.57 -10.08
C MET A 72 8.48 -4.01 -9.58
N ASN A 73 8.38 -4.23 -8.27
CA ASN A 73 8.09 -5.56 -7.73
C ASN A 73 6.64 -5.95 -7.99
N LEU A 74 5.71 -5.00 -7.93
CA LEU A 74 4.30 -5.25 -8.25
C LEU A 74 4.10 -5.48 -9.75
N LEU A 75 4.81 -4.75 -10.61
CA LEU A 75 4.84 -4.97 -12.05
C LEU A 75 5.32 -6.39 -12.38
N ARG A 76 6.50 -6.79 -11.88
CA ARG A 76 7.03 -8.16 -12.07
C ARG A 76 6.05 -9.22 -11.62
N LEU A 77 5.38 -8.97 -10.49
CA LEU A 77 4.43 -9.87 -9.89
C LEU A 77 3.10 -9.95 -10.67
N ALA A 78 2.74 -8.91 -11.42
CA ALA A 78 1.66 -8.93 -12.39
C ALA A 78 2.02 -9.79 -13.62
N GLU A 79 3.29 -9.78 -14.04
CA GLU A 79 3.79 -10.52 -15.21
C GLU A 79 4.00 -12.02 -14.97
N LEU A 80 4.01 -12.48 -13.72
CA LEU A 80 4.19 -13.90 -13.39
C LEU A 80 3.03 -14.76 -13.93
N LYS A 81 3.31 -15.54 -14.98
CA LYS A 81 2.31 -16.41 -15.65
C LYS A 81 2.15 -17.78 -14.99
N ARG A 82 3.21 -18.28 -14.35
CA ARG A 82 3.22 -19.61 -13.74
C ARG A 82 4.17 -19.67 -12.56
N TRP A 83 3.82 -20.50 -11.59
CA TRP A 83 4.76 -20.93 -10.57
C TRP A 83 5.71 -21.97 -11.19
N VAL A 84 7.01 -21.80 -10.98
CA VAL A 84 8.01 -22.81 -11.32
C VAL A 84 8.59 -23.30 -10.00
N LYS A 85 8.36 -24.57 -9.69
CA LYS A 85 9.02 -25.20 -8.54
C LYS A 85 10.48 -25.37 -8.91
N VAL A 86 11.37 -24.74 -8.13
CA VAL A 86 12.81 -24.99 -8.19
C VAL A 86 13.06 -26.06 -7.15
N ASP A 87 13.62 -27.19 -7.59
CA ASP A 87 13.97 -28.33 -6.74
C ASP A 87 15.14 -28.02 -5.81
#